data_AF-A0A847RRK4-F1
#
_entry.id   AF-A0A847RRK4-F1
#
_cell.length_a   1.000
_cell.length_b   1.000
_cell.length_c   1.000
_cell.angle_alpha   90.00
_cell.angle_beta   90.00
_cell.angle_gamma   90.00
#
_symmetry.space_group_name_H-M   'P 1'
#
loop_
_entity.id
_entity.type
_entity.pdbx_description
1 polymer ?
#
loop_
_entity_poly.entity_id
_entity_poly.type
_entity_poly.pdbx_seq_one_letter_code
_entity_poly.pdbx_strand_id
1 'polypeptide(L)'
;MYEVDITNAENVVFVNSIRARNLRGFCWLWLHLPAIIRSVKRHYGAYECIPALVSPVQIVMVSYWLSCRELGEYHQGSFHRRFMDFVKRYPAALGMYFESYAPGRSGKYINGEFGLAKNFRRKL
;
A
#
# COMPACT_ATOMS: atom_id res chain seq x y z
N MET A 1 -20.52 5.22 -15.61
CA MET A 1 -19.08 5.48 -15.39
C MET A 1 -18.97 6.91 -14.88
N TYR A 2 -18.19 7.16 -13.84
CA TYR A 2 -18.05 8.50 -13.25
C TYR A 2 -16.59 8.77 -12.83
N GLU A 3 -16.25 10.03 -12.61
CA GLU A 3 -14.96 10.49 -12.06
C GLU A 3 -15.19 11.14 -10.70
N VAL A 4 -14.15 11.24 -9.86
CA VAL A 4 -14.21 11.95 -8.57
C VAL A 4 -13.42 13.25 -8.62
N ASP A 5 -13.80 14.18 -7.75
CA ASP A 5 -13.07 15.43 -7.63
C ASP A 5 -11.95 15.30 -6.61
N ILE A 6 -10.70 15.33 -7.10
CA ILE A 6 -9.52 15.27 -6.23
C ILE A 6 -9.32 16.68 -5.66
N THR A 7 -10.00 16.95 -4.55
CA THR A 7 -9.96 18.25 -3.88
C THR A 7 -8.71 18.44 -3.04
N ASN A 8 -8.00 17.36 -2.70
CA ASN A 8 -6.75 17.41 -1.96
C ASN A 8 -5.59 16.94 -2.87
N ALA A 9 -4.74 17.89 -3.29
CA ALA A 9 -3.59 17.65 -4.16
C ALA A 9 -2.45 16.90 -3.47
N GLU A 10 -2.48 16.77 -2.14
CA GLU A 10 -1.41 16.14 -1.38
C GLU A 10 -1.51 14.61 -1.35
N ASN A 11 -2.64 14.04 -1.78
CA ASN A 11 -2.87 12.59 -1.70
C ASN A 11 -1.78 11.79 -2.41
N VAL A 12 -1.51 10.60 -1.86
CA VAL A 12 -0.49 9.72 -2.40
C VAL A 12 -1.08 8.34 -2.62
N VAL A 13 -0.89 7.84 -3.84
CA VAL A 13 -1.02 6.42 -4.14
C VAL A 13 0.32 5.77 -3.89
N PHE A 14 0.36 4.82 -2.96
CA PHE A 14 1.55 4.06 -2.65
C PHE A 14 1.38 2.62 -3.12
N VAL A 15 2.23 2.22 -4.04
CA VAL A 15 2.30 0.86 -4.59
C VAL A 15 3.54 0.20 -4.04
N ASN A 16 3.38 -0.98 -3.44
CA ASN A 16 4.51 -1.74 -2.96
C ASN A 16 4.37 -3.22 -3.28
N SER A 17 5.48 -3.87 -3.61
CA SER A 17 5.50 -5.31 -3.89
C SER A 17 6.43 -6.02 -2.93
N ILE A 18 6.04 -7.23 -2.55
CA ILE A 18 6.88 -8.12 -1.76
C ILE A 18 6.88 -9.48 -2.46
N ARG A 19 8.05 -9.88 -2.93
CA ARG A 19 8.30 -11.17 -3.59
C ARG A 19 9.21 -12.03 -2.74
N ALA A 20 8.76 -13.21 -2.37
CA ALA A 20 9.59 -14.25 -1.77
C ALA A 20 10.62 -14.77 -2.81
N ARG A 21 11.90 -14.79 -2.42
CA ARG A 21 13.00 -15.27 -3.27
C ARG A 21 13.51 -16.66 -2.88
N ASN A 22 13.14 -17.12 -1.68
CA ASN A 22 13.47 -18.45 -1.16
C ASN A 22 12.42 -18.89 -0.12
N LEU A 23 12.55 -20.11 0.40
CA LEU A 23 11.61 -20.68 1.37
C LEU A 23 11.48 -19.84 2.65
N ARG A 24 12.58 -19.25 3.13
CA ARG A 24 12.56 -18.36 4.30
C ARG A 24 11.71 -17.12 4.04
N GLY A 25 11.90 -16.49 2.87
CA GLY A 25 11.08 -15.37 2.42
C GLY A 25 9.61 -15.74 2.23
N PHE A 26 9.34 -16.95 1.73
CA PHE A 26 7.98 -17.47 1.54
C PHE A 26 7.25 -17.64 2.87
N CYS A 27 7.86 -18.34 3.83
CA CYS A 27 7.26 -18.52 5.16
C CYS A 27 7.07 -17.19 5.87
N TRP A 28 8.08 -16.31 5.83
CA TRP A 28 7.98 -14.98 6.42
C TRP A 28 6.86 -14.16 5.79
N LEU A 29 6.83 -14.14 4.46
CA LEU A 29 5.71 -13.88 3.55
C LEU A 29 4.35 -13.95 4.23
N TRP A 30 3.90 -15.19 4.27
CA TRP A 30 2.55 -15.57 4.62
C TRP A 30 2.25 -15.42 6.10
N LEU A 31 3.26 -15.58 6.97
CA LEU A 31 3.13 -15.36 8.41
C LEU A 31 2.87 -13.87 8.73
N HIS A 32 3.48 -12.94 7.99
CA HIS A 32 3.41 -11.51 8.29
C HIS A 32 2.38 -10.76 7.44
N LEU A 33 1.93 -11.32 6.31
CA LEU A 33 0.99 -10.66 5.40
C LEU A 33 -0.25 -10.06 6.10
N PRO A 34 -0.97 -10.78 6.98
CA PRO A 34 -2.11 -10.21 7.69
C PRO A 34 -1.74 -9.01 8.57
N ALA A 35 -0.57 -9.05 9.20
CA ALA A 35 -0.07 -7.97 10.04
C ALA A 35 0.34 -6.75 9.20
N ILE A 36 0.94 -6.97 8.02
CA ILE A 36 1.28 -5.90 7.07
C ILE A 36 0.01 -5.17 6.63
N ILE A 37 -0.99 -5.91 6.13
CA ILE A 37 -2.26 -5.33 5.67
C ILE A 37 -2.93 -4.55 6.81
N ARG A 38 -2.97 -5.13 8.01
CA ARG A 38 -3.55 -4.48 9.19
C ARG A 38 -2.79 -3.22 9.61
N SER A 39 -1.47 -3.20 9.49
CA SER A 39 -0.65 -2.03 9.84
C SER A 39 -0.99 -0.83 8.96
N VAL A 40 -1.20 -1.05 7.67
CA VAL A 40 -1.62 0.01 6.74
C VAL A 40 -3.06 0.42 7.03
N LYS A 41 -4.00 -0.53 7.09
CA LYS A 41 -5.43 -0.25 7.31
C LYS A 41 -5.75 0.46 8.64
N ARG A 42 -4.89 0.35 9.64
CA ARG A 42 -5.05 1.01 10.94
C ARG A 42 -4.33 2.35 11.03
N HIS A 43 -3.49 2.70 10.07
CA HIS A 43 -2.82 3.99 10.08
C HIS A 43 -3.83 5.09 9.77
N TYR A 44 -3.86 6.14 10.58
CA TYR A 44 -4.85 7.22 10.46
C TYR A 44 -4.79 7.93 9.10
N GLY A 45 -3.60 8.03 8.51
CA GLY A 45 -3.39 8.63 7.20
C GLY A 45 -3.69 7.74 6.00
N ALA A 46 -3.97 6.44 6.19
CA ALA A 46 -4.29 5.52 5.11
C ALA A 46 -5.79 5.20 5.11
N TYR A 47 -6.53 5.72 4.14
CA TYR A 47 -7.98 5.49 4.06
C TYR A 47 -8.33 4.21 3.28
N GLU A 48 -7.39 3.69 2.49
CA GLU A 48 -7.59 2.44 1.77
C GLU A 48 -6.30 1.65 1.56
N CYS A 49 -6.44 0.33 1.60
CA CYS A 49 -5.38 -0.62 1.29
C CYS A 49 -6.00 -1.85 0.64
N ILE A 50 -5.58 -2.09 -0.60
CA ILE A 50 -6.04 -3.14 -1.49
C ILE A 50 -4.86 -4.10 -1.71
N PRO A 51 -4.81 -5.22 -0.97
CA PRO A 51 -3.85 -6.28 -1.24
C PRO A 51 -4.28 -7.10 -2.46
N ALA A 52 -3.37 -7.28 -3.40
CA ALA A 52 -3.53 -8.14 -4.56
C ALA A 52 -2.51 -9.27 -4.53
N LEU A 53 -2.99 -10.51 -4.71
CA LEU A 53 -2.13 -11.67 -4.89
C LEU A 53 -1.71 -11.75 -6.36
N VAL A 54 -0.43 -11.58 -6.65
CA VAL A 54 0.11 -11.75 -8.02
C VAL A 54 0.42 -13.21 -8.28
N SER A 55 1.02 -13.89 -7.30
CA SER A 55 1.30 -15.32 -7.32
C SER A 55 1.51 -15.82 -5.87
N PRO A 56 1.59 -17.13 -5.62
CA PRO A 56 1.90 -17.65 -4.28
C PRO A 56 3.21 -17.12 -3.67
N VAL A 57 4.11 -16.56 -4.48
CA VAL A 57 5.39 -16.00 -4.02
C VAL A 57 5.43 -14.48 -4.08
N GLN A 58 4.37 -13.79 -4.52
CA GLN A 58 4.39 -12.35 -4.71
C GLN A 58 3.02 -11.71 -4.46
N ILE A 59 3.04 -10.64 -3.67
CA ILE A 59 1.90 -9.76 -3.45
C ILE A 59 2.20 -8.34 -3.92
N VAL A 60 1.15 -7.61 -4.27
CA VAL A 60 1.18 -6.17 -4.51
C VAL A 60 0.18 -5.48 -3.59
N MET A 61 0.73 -4.58 -2.79
CA MET A 61 0.13 -3.51 -2.00
C MET A 61 -0.30 -2.32 -2.85
N VAL A 62 -1.59 -1.99 -2.99
CA VAL A 62 -1.97 -0.63 -3.41
C VAL A 62 -2.66 0.05 -2.23
N SER A 63 -2.12 1.16 -1.78
CA SER A 63 -2.65 1.91 -0.64
C SER A 63 -2.77 3.39 -0.95
N TYR A 64 -3.74 4.04 -0.32
CA TYR A 64 -4.12 5.40 -0.61
C TYR A 64 -4.04 6.21 0.68
N TRP A 65 -3.28 7.31 0.60
CA TRP A 65 -2.84 8.09 1.75
C TRP A 65 -3.24 9.56 1.60
N LEU A 66 -3.50 10.21 2.74
CA LEU A 66 -3.88 11.62 2.80
C LEU A 66 -2.77 12.55 2.32
N SER A 67 -1.50 12.25 2.68
CA SER A 67 -0.34 12.93 2.12
C SER A 67 0.96 12.11 2.19
N CYS A 68 2.02 12.63 1.57
CA CYS A 68 3.40 12.14 1.73
C CYS A 68 3.84 12.13 3.20
N ARG A 69 3.33 13.05 4.02
CA ARG A 69 3.70 13.15 5.43
C ARG A 69 3.23 11.93 6.21
N GLU A 70 1.96 11.56 6.13
CA GLU A 70 1.44 10.40 6.88
C GLU A 70 2.05 9.09 6.37
N LEU A 71 2.33 9.00 5.06
CA LEU A 71 3.08 7.85 4.51
C LEU A 71 4.50 7.79 5.11
N GLY A 72 5.19 8.94 5.22
CA GLY A 72 6.48 9.04 5.87
C GLY A 72 6.44 8.63 7.34
N GLU A 73 5.42 9.04 8.09
CA GLU A 73 5.21 8.63 9.48
C GLU A 73 4.99 7.12 9.61
N TYR A 74 4.25 6.50 8.68
CA TYR A 74 4.08 5.05 8.63
C TYR A 74 5.42 4.32 8.45
N HIS A 75 6.29 4.81 7.55
CA HIS A 75 7.62 4.24 7.37
C HIS A 75 8.50 4.33 8.63
N GLN A 76 8.28 5.36 9.45
CA GLN A 76 8.94 5.52 10.73
C GLN A 76 8.29 4.67 11.85
N GLY A 77 7.14 4.04 11.60
CA GLY A 77 6.43 3.22 12.57
C GLY A 77 7.20 1.97 13.01
N SER A 78 6.95 1.52 14.24
CA SER A 78 7.62 0.35 14.84
C SER A 78 7.42 -0.93 14.03
N PHE A 79 6.26 -1.10 13.39
CA PHE A 79 5.97 -2.22 12.51
C PHE A 79 6.87 -2.21 11.26
N HIS A 80 6.95 -1.07 10.56
CA HIS A 80 7.75 -0.93 9.36
C HIS A 80 9.24 -1.10 9.66
N ARG A 81 9.72 -0.59 10.81
CA ARG A 81 11.10 -0.84 11.27
C ARG A 81 11.40 -2.33 11.45
N ARG A 82 10.54 -3.08 12.16
CA ARG A 82 10.72 -4.54 12.34
C ARG A 82 10.71 -5.29 11.01
N PHE A 83 9.88 -4.87 10.07
CA PHE A 83 9.87 -5.41 8.71
C PHE A 83 11.23 -5.18 8.02
N MET A 84 11.74 -3.95 8.07
CA MET A 84 13.03 -3.62 7.47
C MET A 84 14.21 -4.31 8.18
N ASP A 85 14.11 -4.60 9.48
CA ASP A 85 15.11 -5.37 10.21
C ASP A 85 15.22 -6.81 9.68
N PHE A 86 14.09 -7.44 9.34
CA PHE A 86 14.10 -8.76 8.68
C PHE A 86 14.79 -8.69 7.32
N VAL A 87 14.45 -7.68 6.51
CA VAL A 87 15.04 -7.49 5.17
C VAL A 87 16.55 -7.28 5.27
N LYS A 88 17.01 -6.46 6.23
CA LYS A 88 18.44 -6.24 6.49
C LYS A 88 19.15 -7.51 6.94
N ARG A 89 18.53 -8.30 7.81
CA ARG A 89 19.10 -9.55 8.33
C ARG A 89 19.14 -10.65 7.26
N TYR A 90 18.20 -10.65 6.33
CA TYR A 90 18.06 -11.68 5.29
C TYR A 90 17.86 -11.08 3.90
N PRO A 91 18.88 -10.40 3.33
CA PRO A 91 18.75 -9.64 2.09
C PRO A 91 18.38 -10.50 0.87
N ALA A 92 18.71 -11.80 0.90
CA ALA A 92 18.35 -12.73 -0.16
C ALA A 92 16.94 -13.35 -0.03
N ALA A 93 16.21 -13.08 1.07
CA ALA A 93 14.91 -13.71 1.33
C ALA A 93 13.76 -13.04 0.56
N LEU A 94 13.78 -11.72 0.43
CA LEU A 94 12.71 -10.94 -0.19
C LEU A 94 13.27 -10.03 -1.29
N GLY A 95 12.48 -9.82 -2.34
CA GLY A 95 12.63 -8.73 -3.30
C GLY A 95 11.45 -7.79 -3.14
N MET A 96 11.71 -6.48 -3.16
CA MET A 96 10.68 -5.48 -2.90
C MET A 96 10.88 -4.25 -3.78
N TYR A 97 9.78 -3.58 -4.09
CA TYR A 97 9.79 -2.22 -4.61
C TYR A 97 8.72 -1.39 -3.89
N PHE A 98 8.95 -0.08 -3.85
CA PHE A 98 8.07 0.90 -3.25
C PHE A 98 8.02 2.10 -4.20
N GLU A 99 6.82 2.43 -4.65
CA GLU A 99 6.58 3.51 -5.60
C GLU A 99 5.44 4.38 -5.07
N SER A 100 5.64 5.69 -5.07
CA SER A 100 4.64 6.66 -4.65
C SER A 100 4.31 7.59 -5.80
N TYR A 101 3.03 7.90 -5.95
CA TYR A 101 2.50 8.74 -7.02
C TYR A 101 1.50 9.73 -6.45
N ALA A 102 1.64 11.01 -6.81
CA ALA A 102 0.62 12.01 -6.57
C ALA A 102 -0.40 11.96 -7.72
N PRO A 103 -1.68 11.65 -7.47
CA PRO A 103 -2.68 11.54 -8.53
C PRO A 103 -3.11 12.94 -8.97
N GLY A 104 -2.66 13.37 -10.15
CA GLY A 104 -3.09 14.64 -10.74
C GLY A 104 -4.50 14.60 -11.36
N ARG A 105 -5.08 13.40 -11.53
CA ARG A 105 -6.42 13.19 -12.08
C ARG A 105 -7.08 11.97 -11.44
N SER A 106 -8.41 12.01 -11.40
CA SER A 106 -9.21 10.87 -10.98
C SER A 106 -9.10 9.71 -11.97
N GLY A 107 -9.16 8.48 -11.44
CA GLY A 107 -9.53 7.31 -12.24
C GLY A 107 -10.99 7.37 -12.68
N LYS A 108 -11.41 6.40 -13.50
CA LYS A 108 -12.82 6.24 -13.89
C LYS A 108 -13.43 5.06 -13.12
N TYR A 109 -14.59 5.28 -12.55
CA TYR A 109 -15.26 4.31 -11.67
C TYR A 109 -16.55 3.80 -12.28
N ILE A 110 -16.83 2.53 -12.02
CA ILE A 110 -18.07 1.84 -12.41
C ILE A 110 -18.55 1.08 -11.17
N ASN A 111 -19.81 1.30 -10.77
CA ASN A 111 -20.51 0.53 -9.74
C ASN A 111 -19.77 0.34 -8.40
N GLY A 112 -19.09 1.37 -7.89
CA GLY A 112 -18.47 1.31 -6.56
C GLY A 112 -17.53 2.46 -6.27
N GLU A 113 -17.22 2.65 -5.00
CA GLU A 113 -16.26 3.62 -4.49
C GLU A 113 -15.08 2.86 -3.85
N PHE A 114 -13.95 2.88 -4.53
CA PHE A 114 -12.71 2.23 -4.12
C PHE A 114 -11.51 3.02 -4.65
N GLY A 115 -10.34 2.75 -4.11
CA GLY A 115 -9.14 3.53 -4.37
C GLY A 115 -9.31 5.00 -4.00
N LEU A 116 -8.96 5.92 -4.90
CA LEU A 116 -9.09 7.35 -4.62
C LEU A 116 -10.55 7.73 -4.32
N ALA A 117 -11.52 7.15 -5.02
CA ALA A 117 -12.93 7.51 -4.86
C ALA A 117 -13.48 7.33 -3.45
N LYS A 118 -12.85 6.50 -2.61
CA LYS A 118 -13.30 6.28 -1.23
C LYS A 118 -13.22 7.54 -0.35
N ASN A 119 -12.35 8.49 -0.69
CA ASN A 119 -12.17 9.73 0.05
C ASN A 119 -12.65 10.98 -0.72
N PHE A 120 -13.20 10.82 -1.94
CA PHE A 120 -13.59 11.95 -2.80
C PHE A 120 -15.03 11.85 -3.25
N ARG A 121 -15.65 13.02 -3.47
CA ARG A 121 -17.01 13.11 -4.01
C ARG A 121 -17.01 12.89 -5.51
N ARG A 122 -18.09 12.31 -6.02
CA ARG A 122 -18.33 12.18 -7.47
C ARG A 122 -18.40 13.56 -8.11
N LYS A 123 -17.76 13.72 -9.27
CA LYS A 123 -18.01 14.87 -10.16
C LYS A 123 -19.41 14.70 -10.75
N LEU A 124 -20.24 15.72 -10.57
CA LEU A 124 -21.56 15.84 -11.20
C LEU A 124 -21.41 16.33 -12.65
#